data_AF-A0A5N6W7K8-F1
#
_entry.id   AF-A0A5N6W7K8-F1
#
_cell.length_a   1.000
_cell.length_b   1.000
_cell.length_c   1.000
_cell.angle_alpha   90.00
_cell.angle_beta   90.00
_cell.angle_gamma   90.00
#
_symmetry.space_group_name_H-M   'P 1'
#
loop_
_entity.id
_entity.type
_entity.pdbx_description
1 polymer ?
#
loop_
_entity_poly.entity_id
_entity_poly.type
_entity_poly.pdbx_seq_one_letter_code
_entity_poly.pdbx_strand_id
1 'polypeptide(L)'
;MYHLRDSLLSPSPKGTPYIGELDSASRDEDDIRASIARGELEELRAVAFHNRTWIISTRYCQTGDAVDSLEGYLHSLWHMYYQLGRHTSHETPGQNRLVLDIIRIQGKGPLTRPVSGVYGIDIARTVEGTLWNDLPFLGH
;
A
#
# COMPACT_ATOMS: atom_id res chain seq x y z
N MET A 1 8.38 23.59 -28.53
CA MET A 1 8.57 23.26 -27.11
C MET A 1 7.43 22.35 -26.63
N TYR A 2 7.38 21.09 -27.08
CA TYR A 2 6.39 20.10 -26.62
C TYR A 2 7.02 18.87 -25.96
N HIS A 3 8.35 18.73 -25.98
CA HIS A 3 9.04 17.52 -25.52
C HIS A 3 9.40 17.49 -24.03
N LEU A 4 9.23 18.59 -23.28
CA LEU A 4 9.63 18.63 -21.87
C LEU A 4 8.59 18.02 -20.91
N ARG A 5 7.31 18.02 -21.28
CA ARG A 5 6.23 17.51 -20.42
C ARG A 5 6.11 15.98 -20.47
N ASP A 6 6.38 15.36 -21.60
CA ASP A 6 6.30 13.90 -21.75
C ASP A 6 7.45 13.18 -21.04
N SER A 7 8.59 13.86 -20.84
CA SER A 7 9.75 13.28 -20.15
C SER A 7 9.58 13.19 -18.63
N LEU A 8 8.55 13.83 -18.06
CA LEU A 8 8.17 13.70 -16.64
C LEU A 8 7.13 12.59 -16.40
N LEU A 9 6.64 11.97 -17.48
CA LEU A 9 5.63 10.91 -17.46
C LEU A 9 6.20 9.52 -17.78
N SER A 10 7.50 9.42 -18.08
CA SER A 10 8.14 8.13 -18.25
C SER A 10 8.21 7.43 -16.89
N PRO A 11 7.59 6.25 -16.72
CA PRO A 11 7.77 5.46 -15.51
C PRO A 11 9.27 5.20 -15.34
N SER A 12 9.77 5.41 -14.11
CA SER A 12 11.12 5.02 -13.76
C SER A 12 11.30 3.54 -14.12
N PRO A 13 12.40 3.14 -14.78
CA PRO A 13 12.61 1.73 -15.09
C PRO A 13 12.56 0.94 -13.78
N LYS A 14 11.58 0.02 -13.67
CA LYS A 14 11.45 -0.87 -12.52
C LYS A 14 12.81 -1.52 -12.31
N GLY A 15 13.42 -1.26 -11.15
CA GLY A 15 14.60 -1.99 -10.73
C GLY A 15 14.26 -3.47 -10.68
N THR A 16 15.16 -4.33 -11.14
CA THR A 16 14.96 -5.78 -11.07
C THR A 16 14.72 -6.16 -9.61
N PRO A 17 13.57 -6.76 -9.24
CA PRO A 17 13.29 -7.11 -7.87
C PRO A 17 14.36 -8.09 -7.36
N TYR A 18 14.89 -7.83 -6.17
CA TYR A 18 15.93 -8.66 -5.59
C TYR A 18 15.31 -10.01 -5.18
N ILE A 19 16.02 -11.12 -5.37
CA ILE A 19 15.52 -12.48 -5.07
C ILE A 19 14.98 -12.59 -3.62
N GLY A 20 15.61 -11.91 -2.66
CA GLY A 20 15.14 -11.87 -1.26
C GLY A 20 13.80 -11.16 -1.05
N GLU A 21 13.39 -10.29 -1.97
CA GLU A 21 12.12 -9.55 -1.93
C GLU A 21 10.95 -10.46 -2.35
N LEU A 22 11.15 -11.30 -3.37
CA LEU A 22 10.18 -12.34 -3.79
C LEU A 22 9.93 -13.39 -2.69
N ASP A 23 10.99 -13.91 -2.07
CA ASP A 23 10.86 -14.90 -1.00
C ASP A 23 10.11 -14.33 0.22
N SER A 24 10.29 -13.04 0.50
CA SER A 24 9.59 -12.37 1.59
C SER A 24 8.10 -12.18 1.31
N ALA A 25 7.73 -11.86 0.06
CA ALA A 25 6.34 -11.70 -0.37
C ALA A 25 5.58 -13.04 -0.34
N SER A 26 6.20 -14.12 -0.81
CA SER A 26 5.60 -15.47 -0.77
C SER A 26 5.31 -15.93 0.67
N ARG A 27 6.21 -15.64 1.62
CA ARG A 27 5.99 -15.99 3.04
C ARG A 27 4.85 -15.18 3.65
N ASP A 28 4.77 -13.89 3.32
CA ASP A 28 3.70 -13.00 3.80
C ASP A 28 2.32 -13.48 3.31
N GLU A 29 2.20 -13.93 2.06
CA GLU A 29 0.93 -14.50 1.55
C GLU A 29 0.51 -15.79 2.27
N ASP A 30 1.45 -16.69 2.55
CA ASP A 30 1.18 -17.93 3.26
C ASP A 30 0.76 -17.69 4.71
N ASP A 31 1.40 -16.73 5.38
CA ASP A 31 1.04 -16.30 6.74
C ASP A 31 -0.38 -15.70 6.77
N ILE A 32 -0.73 -14.85 5.80
CA ILE A 32 -2.09 -14.31 5.65
C ILE A 32 -3.09 -15.46 5.47
N ARG A 33 -2.81 -16.42 4.57
CA ARG A 33 -3.69 -17.56 4.33
C ARG A 33 -3.88 -18.42 5.58
N ALA A 34 -2.82 -18.63 6.35
CA ALA A 34 -2.89 -19.37 7.60
C ALA A 34 -3.76 -18.66 8.64
N SER A 35 -3.62 -17.34 8.82
CA SER A 35 -4.47 -16.56 9.73
C SER A 35 -5.94 -16.60 9.32
N ILE A 36 -6.26 -16.54 8.02
CA ILE A 36 -7.62 -16.73 7.53
C ILE A 36 -8.16 -18.12 7.88
N ALA A 37 -7.36 -19.18 7.65
CA ALA A 37 -7.77 -20.55 7.97
C ALA A 37 -8.01 -20.77 9.47
N ARG A 38 -7.32 -20.01 10.34
CA ARG A 38 -7.53 -20.01 11.80
C ARG A 38 -8.68 -19.10 12.26
N GLY A 39 -9.26 -18.29 11.37
CA GLY A 39 -10.34 -17.35 11.71
C GLY A 39 -9.87 -16.08 12.40
N GLU A 40 -8.59 -15.73 12.31
CA GLU A 40 -7.94 -14.59 12.97
C GLU A 40 -8.20 -13.25 12.24
N LEU A 41 -9.45 -13.01 11.85
CA LEU A 41 -9.80 -11.88 10.98
C LEU A 41 -9.56 -10.51 11.65
N GLU A 42 -9.83 -10.39 12.95
CA GLU A 42 -9.62 -9.13 13.66
C GLU A 42 -8.15 -8.78 13.83
N GLU A 43 -7.31 -9.79 14.09
CA GLU A 43 -5.86 -9.64 14.21
C GLU A 43 -5.25 -9.27 12.86
N LEU A 44 -5.67 -9.94 11.79
CA LEU A 44 -5.25 -9.62 10.43
C LEU A 44 -5.67 -8.19 10.04
N ARG A 45 -6.89 -7.76 10.40
CA ARG A 45 -7.35 -6.38 10.21
C ARG A 45 -6.48 -5.38 10.99
N ALA A 46 -6.12 -5.69 12.23
CA ALA A 46 -5.24 -4.84 13.03
C ALA A 46 -3.83 -4.73 12.41
N VAL A 47 -3.28 -5.83 11.88
CA VAL A 47 -2.00 -5.83 11.15
C VAL A 47 -2.09 -4.96 9.90
N ALA A 48 -3.13 -5.11 9.08
CA ALA A 48 -3.34 -4.30 7.88
C ALA A 48 -3.42 -2.80 8.21
N PHE A 49 -4.33 -2.43 9.13
CA PHE A 49 -4.62 -1.03 9.43
C PHE A 49 -3.52 -0.33 10.25
N HIS A 50 -2.96 -0.99 11.26
CA HIS A 50 -1.97 -0.36 12.13
C HIS A 50 -0.54 -0.59 11.64
N ASN A 51 -0.16 -1.84 11.38
CA ASN A 51 1.24 -2.17 11.10
C ASN A 51 1.62 -1.82 9.66
N ARG A 52 0.95 -2.42 8.67
CA ARG A 52 1.35 -2.28 7.26
C ARG A 52 1.19 -0.85 6.75
N THR A 53 0.08 -0.20 7.11
CA THR A 53 -0.15 1.23 6.81
C THR A 53 0.92 2.12 7.44
N TRP A 54 1.33 1.86 8.69
CA TRP A 54 2.38 2.62 9.37
C TRP A 54 3.76 2.41 8.73
N ILE A 55 4.11 1.17 8.36
CA ILE A 55 5.38 0.86 7.69
C ILE A 55 5.49 1.64 6.38
N ILE A 56 4.48 1.54 5.51
CA ILE A 56 4.46 2.23 4.20
C ILE A 56 4.59 3.75 4.42
N SER A 57 3.81 4.31 5.35
CA SER A 57 3.84 5.75 5.61
C SER A 57 5.18 6.22 6.14
N THR A 58 5.76 5.49 7.11
CA THR A 58 7.03 5.85 7.75
C THR A 58 8.20 5.72 6.79
N ARG A 59 8.26 4.63 6.02
CA ARG A 59 9.35 4.40 5.06
C ARG A 59 9.38 5.47 3.97
N TYR A 60 8.24 5.82 3.39
CA TYR A 60 8.19 6.90 2.41
C TYR A 60 8.51 8.28 3.02
N CYS A 61 7.81 8.66 4.10
CA CYS A 61 7.86 10.02 4.65
C CYS A 61 9.16 10.33 5.40
N GLN A 62 9.68 9.35 6.17
CA GLN A 62 10.76 9.57 7.13
C GLN A 62 12.07 8.92 6.68
N THR A 63 12.01 7.72 6.10
CA THR A 63 13.22 7.04 5.60
C THR A 63 13.63 7.58 4.22
N GLY A 64 12.65 8.04 3.42
CA GLY A 64 12.90 8.55 2.07
C GLY A 64 12.92 7.46 1.01
N ASP A 65 12.34 6.30 1.31
CA ASP A 65 12.27 5.16 0.38
C ASP A 65 11.49 5.53 -0.88
N ALA A 66 11.93 5.01 -2.03
CA ALA A 66 11.20 5.17 -3.29
C ALA A 66 9.91 4.33 -3.28
N VAL A 67 8.90 4.74 -4.05
CA VAL A 67 7.62 4.03 -4.14
C VAL A 67 7.81 2.58 -4.59
N ASP A 68 8.74 2.32 -5.52
CA ASP A 68 9.05 0.97 -6.01
C ASP A 68 9.46 0.01 -4.87
N SER A 69 10.23 0.49 -3.89
CA SER A 69 10.63 -0.32 -2.73
C SER A 69 9.50 -0.61 -1.73
N LEU A 70 8.33 0.00 -1.94
CA LEU A 70 7.13 -0.21 -1.13
C LEU A 70 6.14 -1.17 -1.80
N GLU A 71 6.40 -1.63 -3.03
CA GLU A 71 5.49 -2.46 -3.83
C GLU A 71 5.06 -3.72 -3.07
N GLY A 72 6.00 -4.44 -2.43
CA GLY A 72 5.70 -5.62 -1.61
C GLY A 72 4.85 -5.30 -0.36
N TYR A 73 5.03 -4.12 0.24
CA TYR A 73 4.20 -3.70 1.37
C TYR A 73 2.78 -3.35 0.93
N LEU A 74 2.65 -2.63 -0.19
CA LEU A 74 1.39 -2.25 -0.79
C LEU A 74 0.59 -3.49 -1.24
N HIS A 75 1.23 -4.44 -1.93
CA HIS A 75 0.60 -5.68 -2.36
C HIS A 75 0.05 -6.44 -1.14
N SER A 76 0.88 -6.68 -0.14
CA SER A 76 0.48 -7.35 1.09
C SER A 76 -0.69 -6.67 1.79
N LEU A 77 -0.67 -5.33 1.93
CA LEU A 77 -1.78 -4.57 2.49
C LEU A 77 -3.09 -4.84 1.74
N TRP A 78 -3.04 -4.83 0.41
CA TRP A 78 -4.21 -5.11 -0.41
C TRP A 78 -4.67 -6.54 -0.33
N HIS A 79 -3.73 -7.48 -0.34
CA HIS A 79 -4.04 -8.90 -0.18
C HIS A 79 -4.73 -9.14 1.17
N MET A 80 -4.28 -8.52 2.26
CA MET A 80 -4.96 -8.57 3.56
C MET A 80 -6.40 -8.05 3.47
N TYR A 81 -6.62 -6.84 2.93
CA TYR A 81 -7.98 -6.29 2.80
C TYR A 81 -8.87 -7.09 1.86
N TYR A 82 -8.32 -7.65 0.79
CA TYR A 82 -9.04 -8.56 -0.13
C TYR A 82 -9.49 -9.82 0.61
N GLN A 83 -8.59 -10.48 1.34
CA GLN A 83 -8.93 -11.68 2.11
C GLN A 83 -9.93 -11.38 3.22
N LEU A 84 -9.76 -10.26 3.93
CA LEU A 84 -10.71 -9.81 4.95
C LEU A 84 -12.09 -9.54 4.33
N GLY A 85 -12.16 -8.85 3.18
CA GLY A 85 -13.42 -8.59 2.48
C GLY A 85 -14.13 -9.87 2.06
N ARG A 86 -13.37 -10.89 1.61
CA ARG A 86 -13.92 -12.19 1.21
C ARG A 86 -14.44 -13.04 2.36
N HIS A 87 -13.77 -12.99 3.51
CA HIS A 87 -14.05 -13.88 4.64
C HIS A 87 -14.85 -13.23 5.77
N THR A 88 -15.06 -11.91 5.71
CA THR A 88 -15.93 -11.21 6.66
C THR A 88 -17.39 -11.34 6.22
N SER A 89 -18.22 -11.92 7.08
CA SER A 89 -19.66 -12.05 6.83
C SER A 89 -20.35 -10.71 6.64
N HIS A 90 -21.22 -10.64 5.63
CA HIS A 90 -22.09 -9.50 5.31
C HIS A 90 -23.19 -9.27 6.36
N GLU A 91 -23.47 -10.26 7.20
CA GLU A 91 -24.47 -10.18 8.27
C GLU A 91 -23.93 -9.47 9.53
N THR A 92 -22.63 -9.14 9.53
CA THR A 92 -21.94 -8.52 10.67
C THR A 92 -21.47 -7.12 10.31
N PRO A 93 -21.26 -6.22 11.29
CA PRO A 93 -20.68 -4.90 11.04
C PRO A 93 -19.20 -4.96 10.61
N GLY A 94 -18.60 -6.15 10.47
CA GLY A 94 -17.22 -6.31 10.05
C GLY A 94 -16.91 -5.65 8.71
N GLN A 95 -17.80 -5.76 7.71
CA GLN A 95 -17.59 -5.10 6.42
C GLN A 95 -17.53 -3.59 6.55
N ASN A 96 -18.40 -2.98 7.36
CA ASN A 96 -18.37 -1.54 7.64
C ASN A 96 -17.05 -1.12 8.27
N ARG A 97 -16.48 -1.96 9.15
CA ARG A 97 -15.19 -1.70 9.80
C ARG A 97 -14.01 -1.73 8.83
N LEU A 98 -14.05 -2.57 7.80
CA LEU A 98 -13.04 -2.59 6.73
C LEU A 98 -13.14 -1.33 5.87
N VAL A 99 -14.36 -0.93 5.49
CA VAL A 99 -14.60 0.31 4.72
C VAL A 99 -14.13 1.54 5.50
N LEU A 100 -14.45 1.61 6.80
CA LEU A 100 -14.01 2.70 7.67
C LEU A 100 -12.48 2.78 7.77
N ASP A 101 -11.77 1.66 7.75
CA ASP A 101 -10.31 1.67 7.74
C ASP A 101 -9.78 2.30 6.45
N ILE A 102 -10.29 1.88 5.29
CA ILE A 102 -9.89 2.45 3.99
C ILE A 102 -10.16 3.95 3.95
N ILE A 103 -11.35 4.38 4.38
CA ILE A 103 -11.71 5.81 4.45
C ILE A 103 -10.78 6.57 5.41
N ARG A 104 -10.37 5.97 6.53
CA ARG A 104 -9.41 6.60 7.45
C ARG A 104 -8.02 6.70 6.86
N ILE A 105 -7.60 5.74 6.05
CA ILE A 105 -6.33 5.85 5.32
C ILE A 105 -6.44 6.99 4.29
N GLN A 106 -7.53 7.04 3.52
CA GLN A 106 -7.81 8.13 2.57
C GLN A 106 -7.89 9.50 3.24
N GLY A 107 -8.50 9.58 4.42
CA GLY A 107 -8.62 10.80 5.21
C GLY A 107 -7.28 11.37 5.69
N LYS A 108 -6.18 10.62 5.61
CA LYS A 108 -4.82 11.16 5.85
C LYS A 108 -4.32 12.02 4.69
N GLY A 109 -4.96 11.94 3.53
CA GLY A 109 -4.52 12.60 2.31
C GLY A 109 -3.33 11.88 1.66
N PRO A 110 -2.80 12.44 0.56
CA PRO A 110 -1.73 11.83 -0.21
C PRO A 110 -0.46 11.68 0.63
N LEU A 111 0.21 10.54 0.45
CA LEU A 111 1.48 10.30 1.13
C LEU A 111 2.56 11.23 0.56
N THR A 112 3.13 12.08 1.43
CA THR A 112 3.96 13.22 1.05
C THR A 112 5.27 13.25 1.83
N ARG A 113 6.33 13.78 1.22
CA ARG A 113 7.60 14.06 1.90
C ARG A 113 8.23 15.36 1.40
N PRO A 114 9.05 16.04 2.20
CA PRO A 114 9.85 17.15 1.69
C PRO A 114 10.85 16.67 0.63
N VAL A 115 11.04 17.43 -0.45
CA VAL A 115 12.13 17.13 -1.41
C VAL A 115 13.46 17.63 -0.85
N SER A 116 14.54 16.91 -1.15
CA SER A 116 15.91 17.37 -0.87
C SER A 116 16.26 18.55 -1.79
N GLY A 117 16.02 19.79 -1.37
CA GLY A 117 16.27 20.97 -2.19
C GLY A 117 15.60 22.24 -1.67
N VAL A 118 15.56 23.28 -2.51
CA VAL A 118 15.26 24.64 -2.04
C VAL A 118 13.82 24.78 -1.55
N TYR A 119 12.80 24.22 -2.21
CA TYR A 119 11.43 24.06 -1.66
C TYR A 119 10.64 23.04 -2.49
N GLY A 120 9.81 22.21 -1.86
CA GLY A 120 8.83 21.37 -2.54
C GLY A 120 8.32 20.21 -1.69
N ILE A 121 7.21 19.61 -2.13
CA ILE A 121 6.64 18.39 -1.56
C ILE A 121 6.61 17.33 -2.66
N ASP A 122 7.26 16.21 -2.40
CA ASP A 122 7.16 15.02 -3.23
C ASP A 122 5.94 14.19 -2.78
N ILE A 123 5.15 13.72 -3.73
CA ILE A 123 3.91 12.98 -3.50
C ILE A 123 4.09 11.58 -4.07
N ALA A 124 3.87 10.57 -3.23
CA ALA A 124 4.02 9.18 -3.63
C ALA A 124 2.95 8.80 -4.67
N ARG A 125 3.38 8.38 -5.84
CA ARG A 125 2.51 7.97 -6.95
C ARG A 125 2.93 6.61 -7.50
N THR A 126 1.95 5.78 -7.80
CA THR A 126 2.07 4.62 -8.67
C THR A 126 1.50 4.98 -10.05
N VAL A 127 1.52 4.05 -11.01
CA VAL A 127 0.89 4.28 -12.32
C VAL A 127 -0.63 4.35 -12.23
N GLU A 128 -1.21 3.80 -11.16
CA GLU A 128 -2.64 3.75 -10.88
C GLU A 128 -3.16 4.97 -10.09
N GLY A 129 -2.29 5.73 -9.43
CA GLY A 129 -2.69 6.92 -8.69
C GLY A 129 -1.77 7.32 -7.55
N THR A 130 -2.29 8.17 -6.67
CA THR A 130 -1.59 8.75 -5.53
C THR A 130 -1.80 7.91 -4.28
N LEU A 131 -0.71 7.45 -3.65
CA LEU A 131 -0.77 6.64 -2.42
C LEU A 131 -1.60 7.35 -1.34
N TRP A 132 -2.43 6.55 -0.67
CA TRP A 132 -3.45 6.94 0.31
C TRP A 132 -4.64 7.73 -0.23
N ASN A 133 -4.51 8.56 -1.26
CA ASN A 133 -5.66 9.29 -1.79
C ASN A 133 -6.53 8.42 -2.72
N ASP A 134 -5.91 7.75 -3.68
CA ASP A 134 -6.61 7.07 -4.78
C ASP A 134 -6.79 5.56 -4.50
N LEU A 135 -6.91 5.19 -3.22
CA LEU A 135 -7.15 3.81 -2.79
C LEU A 135 -8.52 3.28 -3.22
N PRO A 136 -8.66 1.96 -3.47
CA PRO A 136 -7.59 0.97 -3.64
C PRO A 136 -6.96 1.03 -5.04
N PHE A 137 -5.66 0.70 -5.14
CA PHE A 137 -4.96 0.54 -6.43
C PHE A 137 -5.26 -0.85 -7.00
N LEU A 138 -6.46 -1.04 -7.54
CA LEU A 138 -6.84 -2.27 -8.22
C LEU A 138 -6.35 -2.21 -9.68
N GLY A 139 -5.03 -2.12 -9.86
CA GLY A 139 -4.37 -2.30 -11.15
C GLY A 139 -4.20 -3.80 -11.43
N HIS A 140 -4.58 -4.21 -12.64
CA HIS A 140 -4.58 -5.59 -13.13
C HIS A 140 -3.22 -6.29 -13.11
#